data_AF-A0A537FU43-F1
#
_entry.id   AF-A0A537FU43-F1
#
_cell.length_a   1.000
_cell.length_b   1.000
_cell.length_c   1.000
_cell.angle_alpha   90.00
_cell.angle_beta   90.00
_cell.angle_gamma   90.00
#
_symmetry.space_group_name_H-M   'P 1'
#
loop_
_entity.id
_entity.type
_entity.pdbx_description
1 polymer ?
#
loop_
_entity_poly.entity_id
_entity_poly.type
_entity_poly.pdbx_seq_one_letter_code
_entity_poly.pdbx_strand_id
1 'polypeptide(L)'
;MSTIALTDSTILLATTDPIGTVARDETVSATLHLKSDSTKISEVITVNLILQDNGMSRQVATTGVTILPGDSQTVTLTFPAPSTIGSYTLTFSSPEYGGPLTSQTLHVAILQSNLQILIPAAIGVVAAIIVLGVYLIRGKPVKEAEEKTKTKPAAGSTKTRPAPANPPSKSLTRTRGTEE
;
A
#
# COMPACT_ATOMS: atom_id res chain seq x y z
N MET A 1 12.21 6.77 -62.49
CA MET A 1 12.33 6.01 -61.24
C MET A 1 12.63 7.00 -60.13
N SER A 2 11.66 7.30 -59.27
CA SER A 2 11.85 8.24 -58.16
C SER A 2 12.44 7.48 -56.98
N THR A 3 13.65 7.84 -56.59
CA THR A 3 14.27 7.40 -55.33
C THR A 3 13.52 8.07 -54.18
N ILE A 4 12.70 7.31 -53.46
CA ILE A 4 12.10 7.78 -52.20
C ILE A 4 13.25 7.81 -51.18
N ALA A 5 13.80 8.99 -50.94
CA ALA A 5 14.69 9.21 -49.81
C ALA A 5 13.84 9.13 -48.53
N LEU A 6 13.91 8.01 -47.81
CA LEU A 6 13.44 7.90 -46.44
C LEU A 6 14.56 8.42 -45.52
N THR A 7 14.74 9.74 -45.48
CA THR A 7 15.39 10.40 -44.34
C THR A 7 14.34 10.58 -43.26
N ASP A 8 13.95 9.50 -42.60
CA ASP A 8 13.21 9.59 -41.35
C ASP A 8 14.25 9.46 -40.23
N SER A 9 14.72 10.59 -39.74
CA SER A 9 15.51 10.63 -38.50
C SER A 9 14.53 10.57 -37.35
N THR A 10 14.70 9.61 -36.45
CA THR A 10 13.81 9.41 -35.30
C THR A 10 14.45 9.92 -34.03
N ILE A 11 13.76 10.76 -33.27
CA ILE A 11 14.12 11.22 -31.94
C ILE A 11 13.20 10.55 -30.93
N LEU A 12 13.80 9.89 -29.94
CA LEU A 12 13.06 9.35 -28.82
C LEU A 12 13.06 10.36 -27.67
N LEU A 13 11.88 10.87 -27.32
CA LEU A 13 11.72 11.72 -26.16
C LEU A 13 11.55 10.84 -24.92
N ALA A 14 12.43 11.02 -23.94
CA ALA A 14 12.47 10.24 -22.73
C ALA A 14 12.26 11.13 -21.48
N THR A 15 11.27 10.79 -20.66
CA THR A 15 11.02 11.44 -19.37
C THR A 15 10.86 10.40 -18.26
N THR A 16 11.07 10.80 -17.02
CA THR A 16 10.97 9.91 -15.85
C THR A 16 10.10 10.55 -14.78
N ASP A 17 9.40 9.71 -14.04
CA ASP A 17 8.74 10.13 -12.81
C ASP A 17 9.78 10.32 -11.69
N PRO A 18 9.61 11.33 -10.82
CA PRO A 18 10.50 11.54 -9.71
C PRO A 18 10.40 10.37 -8.72
N ILE A 19 11.55 9.80 -8.37
CA ILE A 19 11.64 8.84 -7.27
C ILE A 19 11.88 9.62 -5.97
N GLY A 20 11.02 9.40 -4.97
CA GLY A 20 11.21 9.98 -3.64
C GLY A 20 12.42 9.39 -2.90
N THR A 21 12.58 9.77 -1.64
CA THR A 21 13.59 9.12 -0.78
C THR A 21 13.19 7.67 -0.50
N VAL A 22 14.10 6.73 -0.74
CA VAL A 22 13.88 5.29 -0.56
C VAL A 22 14.66 4.75 0.63
N ALA A 23 14.19 3.67 1.25
CA ALA A 23 14.97 3.01 2.28
C ALA A 23 16.12 2.20 1.65
N ARG A 24 17.24 2.09 2.38
CA ARG A 24 18.31 1.16 1.98
C ARG A 24 17.78 -0.26 1.84
N ASP A 25 18.31 -1.00 0.87
CA ASP A 25 17.94 -2.40 0.58
C ASP A 25 16.46 -2.62 0.20
N GLU A 26 15.69 -1.54 -0.01
CA GLU A 26 14.30 -1.61 -0.46
C GLU A 26 14.22 -1.85 -1.98
N THR A 27 13.17 -2.54 -2.45
CA THR A 27 12.94 -2.65 -3.89
C THR A 27 12.33 -1.36 -4.42
N VAL A 28 13.01 -0.74 -5.39
CA VAL A 28 12.61 0.53 -6.01
C VAL A 28 12.13 0.28 -7.43
N SER A 29 11.07 0.99 -7.82
CA SER A 29 10.56 1.02 -9.18
C SER A 29 10.90 2.37 -9.81
N ALA A 30 11.56 2.34 -10.97
CA ALA A 30 11.84 3.50 -11.78
C ALA A 30 10.99 3.44 -13.06
N THR A 31 10.26 4.53 -13.34
CA THR A 31 9.38 4.63 -14.50
C THR A 31 10.01 5.51 -15.57
N LEU A 32 10.12 4.99 -16.79
CA LEU A 32 10.55 5.72 -17.97
C LEU A 32 9.38 5.84 -18.95
N HIS A 33 9.07 7.06 -19.34
CA HIS A 33 8.13 7.36 -20.41
C HIS A 33 8.91 7.67 -21.67
N LEU A 34 8.52 7.00 -22.75
CA LEU A 34 9.13 7.09 -24.06
C LEU A 34 8.08 7.56 -25.05
N LYS A 35 8.46 8.51 -25.92
CA LYS A 35 7.64 8.96 -27.03
C LYS A 35 8.47 8.94 -28.30
N SER A 36 8.00 8.19 -29.29
CA SER A 36 8.55 8.24 -30.64
C SER A 36 7.98 9.45 -31.38
N ASP A 37 8.85 10.23 -32.03
CA ASP A 37 8.44 11.27 -32.97
C ASP A 37 8.34 10.77 -34.42
N SER A 38 8.75 9.52 -34.70
CA SER A 38 8.68 8.96 -36.05
C SER A 38 7.22 8.83 -36.48
N THR A 39 6.95 9.02 -37.76
CA THR A 39 5.63 8.77 -38.35
C THR A 39 5.58 7.51 -39.21
N LYS A 40 6.72 6.82 -39.36
CA LYS A 40 6.87 5.73 -40.35
C LYS A 40 7.61 4.50 -39.83
N ILE A 41 8.46 4.64 -38.81
CA ILE A 41 9.37 3.60 -38.35
C ILE A 41 9.00 3.16 -36.94
N SER A 42 8.91 1.84 -36.74
CA SER A 42 8.84 1.25 -35.40
C SER A 42 10.23 1.15 -34.80
N GLU A 43 10.38 1.61 -33.58
CA GLU A 43 11.62 1.53 -32.83
C GLU A 43 11.65 0.25 -31.98
N VAL A 44 12.73 -0.52 -32.08
CA VAL A 44 13.00 -1.65 -31.19
C VAL A 44 14.26 -1.31 -30.42
N ILE A 45 14.12 -1.08 -29.12
CA ILE A 45 15.20 -0.58 -28.27
C ILE A 45 15.39 -1.46 -27.05
N THR A 46 16.61 -1.42 -26.52
CA THR A 46 16.94 -1.96 -25.21
C THR A 46 17.08 -0.81 -24.22
N VAL A 47 16.32 -0.85 -23.13
CA VAL A 47 16.42 0.12 -22.04
C VAL A 47 17.22 -0.49 -20.90
N ASN A 48 18.39 0.09 -20.64
CA ASN A 48 19.24 -0.27 -19.50
C ASN A 48 19.10 0.78 -18.39
N LEU A 49 18.91 0.32 -17.17
CA LEU A 49 18.97 1.14 -15.98
C LEU A 49 20.35 1.02 -15.33
N ILE A 50 21.06 2.15 -15.26
CA ILE A 50 22.40 2.24 -14.70
C ILE A 50 22.33 3.06 -13.41
N LEU A 51 22.87 2.51 -12.34
CA LEU A 51 23.09 3.19 -11.09
C LEU A 51 24.55 3.63 -11.01
N GLN A 52 24.79 4.89 -10.67
CA GLN A 52 26.12 5.46 -10.52
C GLN A 52 26.34 5.97 -9.10
N ASP A 53 27.49 5.60 -8.52
CA ASP A 53 27.97 6.02 -7.21
C ASP A 53 29.47 6.27 -7.26
N ASN A 54 29.93 7.44 -6.81
CA ASN A 54 31.35 7.79 -6.70
C ASN A 54 32.20 7.44 -7.96
N GLY A 55 31.63 7.64 -9.15
CA GLY A 55 32.28 7.35 -10.44
C GLY A 55 32.22 5.90 -10.90
N MET A 56 31.63 4.99 -10.11
CA MET A 56 31.40 3.61 -10.50
C MET A 56 29.97 3.44 -11.04
N SER A 57 29.86 2.89 -12.25
CA SER A 57 28.58 2.62 -12.91
C SER A 57 28.27 1.13 -12.87
N ARG A 58 27.03 0.79 -12.52
CA ARG A 58 26.52 -0.57 -12.52
C ARG A 58 25.16 -0.63 -13.19
N GLN A 59 24.99 -1.53 -14.15
CA GLN A 59 23.66 -1.85 -14.67
C GLN A 59 22.88 -2.65 -13.63
N VAL A 60 21.68 -2.18 -13.28
CA VAL A 60 20.83 -2.76 -12.24
C VAL A 60 19.55 -3.40 -12.78
N ALA A 61 19.10 -2.97 -13.97
CA ALA A 61 17.95 -3.58 -14.66
C ALA A 61 18.06 -3.38 -16.18
N THR A 62 17.34 -4.20 -16.95
CA THR A 62 17.25 -4.10 -18.41
C THR A 62 15.93 -4.63 -18.92
N THR A 63 15.43 -4.07 -20.02
CA THR A 63 14.24 -4.56 -20.72
C THR A 63 14.24 -4.16 -22.18
N GLY A 64 13.61 -4.97 -23.03
CA GLY A 64 13.39 -4.67 -24.45
C GLY A 64 12.01 -4.03 -24.66
N VAL A 65 11.93 -3.06 -25.57
CA VAL A 65 10.73 -2.27 -25.82
C VAL A 65 10.54 -2.08 -27.32
N THR A 66 9.29 -2.13 -27.80
CA THR A 66 8.94 -1.87 -29.19
C THR A 66 7.90 -0.77 -29.26
N ILE A 67 8.27 0.36 -29.83
CA ILE A 67 7.46 1.57 -29.92
C ILE A 67 7.04 1.74 -31.38
N LEU A 68 5.73 1.80 -31.63
CA LEU A 68 5.21 2.06 -32.97
C LEU A 68 5.37 3.54 -33.34
N PRO A 69 5.32 3.89 -34.63
CA PRO A 69 5.49 5.27 -35.06
C PRO A 69 4.45 6.19 -34.40
N GLY A 70 4.93 7.24 -33.75
CA GLY A 70 4.09 8.27 -33.15
C GLY A 70 3.43 7.81 -31.85
N ASP A 71 3.77 6.64 -31.32
CA ASP A 71 3.22 6.12 -30.07
C ASP A 71 4.03 6.54 -28.84
N SER A 72 3.40 6.38 -27.67
CA SER A 72 4.03 6.54 -26.37
C SER A 72 4.08 5.20 -25.66
N GLN A 73 5.16 4.93 -24.93
CA GLN A 73 5.28 3.72 -24.12
C GLN A 73 5.84 4.04 -22.73
N THR A 74 5.31 3.35 -21.72
CA THR A 74 5.78 3.46 -20.34
C THR A 74 6.45 2.16 -19.95
N VAL A 75 7.62 2.27 -19.34
CA VAL A 75 8.48 1.16 -18.96
C VAL A 75 8.78 1.28 -17.47
N THR A 76 8.50 0.23 -16.70
CA THR A 76 8.84 0.18 -15.29
C THR A 76 9.95 -0.84 -15.07
N LEU A 77 11.04 -0.38 -14.47
CA LEU A 77 12.21 -1.21 -14.14
C LEU A 77 12.35 -1.25 -12.62
N THR A 78 12.51 -2.45 -12.07
CA THR A 78 12.65 -2.67 -10.63
C THR A 78 14.07 -3.09 -10.28
N PHE A 79 14.59 -2.59 -9.16
CA PHE A 79 15.94 -2.91 -8.69
C PHE A 79 16.03 -2.72 -7.17
N PRO A 80 16.96 -3.43 -6.49
CA PRO A 80 17.21 -3.18 -5.07
C PRO A 80 17.98 -1.86 -4.89
N ALA A 81 17.50 -1.02 -3.98
CA ALA A 81 18.19 0.19 -3.55
C ALA A 81 19.57 -0.15 -2.96
N PRO A 82 20.57 0.73 -3.13
CA PRO A 82 21.86 0.61 -2.46
C PRO A 82 21.73 0.38 -0.95
N SER A 83 22.61 -0.47 -0.42
CA SER A 83 22.75 -0.71 1.02
C SER A 83 23.37 0.48 1.75
N THR A 84 24.10 1.31 1.01
CA THR A 84 24.76 2.52 1.51
C THR A 84 23.83 3.71 1.37
N ILE A 85 23.77 4.54 2.40
CA ILE A 85 22.98 5.78 2.44
C ILE A 85 23.70 6.82 1.60
N GLY A 86 22.97 7.55 0.76
CA GLY A 86 23.57 8.56 -0.09
C GLY A 86 22.69 9.01 -1.23
N SER A 87 23.30 9.83 -2.09
CA SER A 87 22.71 10.32 -3.34
C SER A 87 23.36 9.57 -4.50
N TYR A 88 22.53 8.96 -5.33
CA TYR A 88 22.94 8.16 -6.48
C TYR A 88 22.39 8.79 -7.75
N THR A 89 23.09 8.63 -8.87
CA THR A 89 22.55 8.99 -10.18
C THR A 89 22.00 7.74 -10.84
N LEU A 90 20.74 7.80 -11.23
CA LEU A 90 20.05 6.76 -11.97
C LEU A 90 19.92 7.21 -13.42
N THR A 91 20.48 6.46 -14.34
CA THR A 91 20.52 6.78 -15.76
C THR A 91 19.84 5.69 -16.57
N PHE A 92 18.84 6.07 -17.35
CA PHE A 92 18.29 5.22 -18.40
C PHE A 92 19.13 5.42 -19.66
N SER A 93 19.51 4.33 -20.31
CA SER A 93 20.32 4.36 -21.54
C SER A 93 19.82 3.33 -22.54
N SER A 94 20.05 3.60 -23.81
CA SER A 94 19.79 2.66 -24.89
C SER A 94 21.02 2.57 -25.80
N PRO A 95 21.58 1.37 -26.02
CA PRO A 95 22.68 1.17 -26.96
C PRO A 95 22.35 1.64 -28.38
N GLU A 96 21.09 1.50 -28.79
CA GLU A 96 20.60 1.87 -30.12
C GLU A 96 20.63 3.40 -30.35
N TYR A 97 20.50 4.18 -29.28
CA TYR A 97 20.62 5.64 -29.29
C TYR A 97 22.02 6.15 -28.90
N GLY A 98 22.96 5.24 -28.63
CA GLY A 98 24.38 5.57 -28.40
C GLY A 98 24.67 6.36 -27.13
N GLY A 99 23.73 6.44 -26.18
CA GLY A 99 23.89 7.30 -25.01
C GLY A 99 22.76 7.23 -23.96
N PRO A 100 22.84 8.09 -22.93
CA PRO A 100 21.78 8.22 -21.93
C PRO A 100 20.52 8.80 -22.58
N LEU A 101 19.38 8.18 -22.30
CA LEU A 101 18.07 8.69 -22.67
C LEU A 101 17.63 9.79 -21.69
N THR A 102 17.75 9.52 -20.39
CA THR A 102 17.45 10.47 -19.32
C THR A 102 18.13 10.05 -18.03
N SER A 103 18.19 10.94 -17.05
CA SER A 103 18.78 10.66 -15.73
C SER A 103 18.03 11.38 -14.62
N GLN A 104 18.08 10.80 -13.43
CA GLN A 104 17.52 11.39 -12.22
C GLN A 104 18.34 11.03 -10.99
N THR A 105 18.08 11.71 -9.88
CA THR A 105 18.72 11.45 -8.60
C THR A 105 17.88 10.49 -7.78
N LEU A 106 18.53 9.49 -7.19
CA LEU A 106 17.95 8.60 -6.19
C LEU A 106 18.55 8.94 -4.82
N HIS A 107 17.70 9.25 -3.85
CA HIS A 107 18.12 9.47 -2.46
C HIS A 107 17.81 8.25 -1.62
N VAL A 108 18.85 7.63 -1.06
CA VAL A 108 18.73 6.47 -0.17
C VAL A 108 18.96 6.92 1.27
N ALA A 109 18.03 6.61 2.15
CA ALA A 109 18.10 6.96 3.57
C ALA A 109 17.67 5.80 4.48
N ILE A 110 17.84 5.96 5.79
CA ILE A 110 17.18 5.09 6.77
C ILE A 110 15.79 5.68 7.04
N LEU A 111 14.75 5.04 6.53
CA LEU A 111 13.38 5.36 6.93
C LEU A 111 13.09 4.60 8.23
N GLN A 112 13.04 5.32 9.36
CA GLN A 112 12.55 4.74 10.60
C GLN A 112 11.03 4.58 10.52
N SER A 113 10.54 3.35 10.36
CA SER A 113 9.12 3.05 10.60
C SER A 113 8.80 3.29 12.06
N ASN A 114 8.29 4.49 12.38
CA ASN A 114 7.70 4.75 13.69
C ASN A 114 6.27 4.20 13.71
N LEU A 115 6.14 2.88 13.92
CA LEU A 115 4.85 2.25 14.16
C LEU A 115 4.45 2.48 15.63
N GLN A 116 3.94 3.67 15.94
CA GLN A 116 3.25 3.92 17.21
C GLN A 116 1.86 3.26 17.19
N ILE A 117 1.80 1.94 17.42
CA ILE A 117 0.57 1.35 17.96
C ILE A 117 0.53 1.72 19.44
N LEU A 118 0.07 2.94 19.70
CA LEU A 118 -0.30 3.42 21.02
C LEU A 118 -1.62 2.73 21.41
N ILE A 119 -1.54 1.56 22.04
CA ILE A 119 -2.63 1.07 22.89
C ILE A 119 -2.00 0.57 24.20
N PRO A 120 -2.30 1.24 25.33
CA PRO A 120 -3.04 0.52 26.35
C PRO A 120 -4.11 1.37 27.06
N ALA A 121 -5.26 0.72 27.30
CA ALA A 121 -6.37 1.17 28.12
C ALA A 121 -5.94 1.68 29.52
N ALA A 122 -6.40 2.86 29.93
CA ALA A 122 -6.29 3.32 31.33
C ALA A 122 -7.26 4.46 31.74
N ILE A 123 -8.48 4.54 31.20
CA ILE A 123 -9.51 5.51 31.68
C ILE A 123 -10.41 4.82 32.71
N GLY A 124 -9.84 4.30 33.80
CA GLY A 124 -10.60 3.49 34.77
C GLY A 124 -10.25 3.65 36.24
N VAL A 125 -9.17 4.36 36.60
CA VAL A 125 -8.70 4.40 38.00
C VAL A 125 -9.21 5.64 38.76
N VAL A 126 -9.61 6.70 38.07
CA VAL A 126 -9.97 7.98 38.72
C VAL A 126 -11.34 7.94 39.39
N ALA A 127 -12.32 7.22 38.84
CA ALA A 127 -13.67 7.19 39.40
C ALA A 127 -13.77 6.41 40.73
N ALA A 128 -13.01 5.32 40.89
CA ALA A 128 -13.07 4.49 42.10
C ALA A 128 -12.47 5.18 43.33
N ILE A 129 -11.44 6.01 43.15
CA ILE A 129 -10.79 6.75 44.25
C ILE A 129 -11.71 7.85 44.79
N ILE A 130 -12.43 8.56 43.90
CA ILE A 130 -13.40 9.60 44.30
C ILE A 130 -14.57 8.99 45.09
N VAL A 131 -15.11 7.85 44.62
CA VAL A 131 -16.22 7.17 45.32
C VAL A 131 -15.78 6.67 46.70
N LEU A 132 -14.58 6.10 46.83
CA LEU A 132 -14.08 5.64 48.13
C LEU A 132 -13.78 6.80 49.09
N GLY A 133 -13.24 7.92 48.59
CA GLY A 133 -13.01 9.14 49.37
C GLY A 133 -14.30 9.76 49.91
N VAL A 134 -15.35 9.85 49.09
CA VAL A 134 -16.67 10.34 49.53
C VAL A 134 -17.34 9.37 50.50
N TYR A 135 -17.16 8.06 50.31
CA TYR A 135 -17.77 7.04 51.16
C TYR A 135 -17.17 6.97 52.57
N LEU A 136 -15.86 7.19 52.72
CA LEU A 136 -15.20 7.17 54.03
C LEU A 136 -15.51 8.40 54.90
N ILE A 137 -15.78 9.56 54.28
CA ILE A 137 -16.11 10.80 55.00
C ILE A 137 -17.57 10.78 55.51
N ARG A 138 -18.46 10.08 54.81
CA ARG A 138 -19.88 9.97 55.18
C ARG A 138 -20.16 8.69 55.97
N GLY A 139 -19.58 8.60 57.16
CA GLY A 139 -19.96 7.61 58.18
C GLY A 139 -21.47 7.35 58.16
N LYS A 140 -21.82 6.09 57.86
CA LYS A 140 -23.13 5.64 57.38
C LYS A 140 -24.28 5.94 58.35
N PRO A 141 -25.53 5.93 57.88
CA PRO A 141 -26.25 4.66 58.02
C PRO A 141 -27.02 4.20 56.77
N VAL A 142 -27.07 2.88 56.70
CA VAL A 142 -27.89 1.99 55.88
C VAL A 142 -29.36 2.43 55.81
N LYS A 143 -29.95 2.47 54.61
CA LYS A 143 -31.27 1.91 54.33
C LYS A 143 -31.34 1.36 52.90
N GLU A 144 -31.97 0.18 52.82
CA GLU A 144 -32.53 -0.44 51.62
C GLU A 144 -31.55 -0.99 50.58
N ALA A 145 -31.04 -2.17 50.90
CA ALA A 145 -30.77 -3.16 49.87
C ALA A 145 -32.12 -3.67 49.34
N GLU A 146 -32.56 -3.19 48.19
CA GLU A 146 -33.21 -4.10 47.24
C GLU A 146 -32.09 -4.68 46.38
N GLU A 147 -31.78 -5.92 46.71
CA GLU A 147 -30.68 -6.70 46.19
C GLU A 147 -30.97 -7.16 44.76
N LYS A 148 -30.04 -6.80 43.87
CA LYS A 148 -29.53 -7.58 42.74
C LYS A 148 -30.24 -8.91 42.47
N THR A 149 -30.87 -9.04 41.30
CA THR A 149 -30.98 -10.36 40.67
C THR A 149 -29.81 -10.58 39.73
N LYS A 150 -28.72 -11.15 40.27
CA LYS A 150 -28.04 -12.23 39.57
C LYS A 150 -27.37 -13.16 40.58
N THR A 151 -28.19 -13.98 41.21
CA THR A 151 -27.77 -14.94 42.23
C THR A 151 -27.18 -16.18 41.56
N LYS A 152 -25.89 -16.38 41.85
CA LYS A 152 -25.18 -17.62 42.22
C LYS A 152 -25.35 -18.90 41.35
N PRO A 153 -24.26 -19.67 41.11
CA PRO A 153 -24.32 -20.96 40.43
C PRO A 153 -24.63 -22.14 41.38
N ALA A 154 -25.12 -23.22 40.74
CA ALA A 154 -25.13 -24.63 41.13
C ALA A 154 -26.03 -25.11 42.29
N ALA A 155 -27.18 -25.69 41.93
CA ALA A 155 -27.67 -26.97 42.47
C ALA A 155 -28.68 -27.58 41.48
N GLY A 156 -28.51 -28.86 41.15
CA GLY A 156 -29.26 -29.55 40.10
C GLY A 156 -30.59 -30.19 40.54
N SER A 157 -31.15 -30.91 39.56
CA SER A 157 -32.25 -31.90 39.60
C SER A 157 -33.62 -31.48 39.00
N THR A 158 -33.74 -31.85 37.72
CA THR A 158 -34.83 -32.64 37.10
C THR A 158 -36.32 -32.24 37.18
N LYS A 159 -36.87 -32.05 35.96
CA LYS A 159 -38.13 -32.60 35.40
C LYS A 159 -39.45 -32.07 35.98
N THR A 160 -40.26 -31.40 35.14
CA THR A 160 -41.58 -31.86 34.64
C THR A 160 -42.37 -30.68 34.02
N ARG A 161 -42.87 -30.89 32.79
CA ARG A 161 -43.74 -30.01 32.00
C ARG A 161 -45.20 -30.14 32.49
N PRO A 162 -46.05 -29.10 32.38
CA PRO A 162 -47.16 -29.18 31.41
C PRO A 162 -47.35 -27.89 30.59
N ALA A 163 -48.06 -28.03 29.47
CA ALA A 163 -48.28 -27.04 28.41
C ALA A 163 -49.30 -25.94 28.77
N PRO A 164 -49.46 -24.94 27.88
CA PRO A 164 -50.81 -24.59 27.44
C PRO A 164 -50.95 -24.50 25.91
N ALA A 165 -52.20 -24.60 25.48
CA ALA A 165 -52.67 -24.83 24.13
C ALA A 165 -52.99 -23.55 23.33
N ASN A 166 -52.66 -23.60 22.03
CA ASN A 166 -53.41 -23.11 20.84
C ASN A 166 -53.59 -21.60 20.52
N PRO A 167 -53.77 -21.25 19.21
CA PRO A 167 -53.18 -20.11 18.46
C PRO A 167 -54.31 -19.24 17.83
N PRO A 168 -54.28 -18.56 16.64
CA PRO A 168 -53.26 -18.38 15.59
C PRO A 168 -53.17 -16.96 14.96
N SER A 169 -52.18 -16.74 14.06
CA SER A 169 -52.42 -16.16 12.72
C SER A 169 -51.16 -16.14 11.83
N LYS A 170 -51.24 -16.89 10.71
CA LYS A 170 -50.82 -16.62 9.31
C LYS A 170 -49.49 -15.87 9.05
N SER A 171 -48.61 -16.21 8.10
CA SER A 171 -48.47 -17.28 7.10
C SER A 171 -47.09 -17.12 6.39
N LEU A 172 -46.53 -18.23 5.87
CA LEU A 172 -45.57 -18.42 4.74
C LEU A 172 -44.41 -17.40 4.52
N THR A 173 -43.12 -17.74 4.63
CA THR A 173 -42.24 -18.66 3.85
C THR A 173 -41.89 -18.24 2.42
N ARG A 174 -40.55 -18.14 2.18
CA ARG A 174 -39.77 -18.29 0.91
C ARG A 174 -39.97 -17.23 -0.18
N THR A 175 -39.03 -16.89 -1.05
CA THR A 175 -37.71 -17.40 -1.51
C THR A 175 -37.01 -16.22 -2.24
N ARG A 176 -35.70 -16.01 -2.10
CA ARG A 176 -34.62 -16.24 -3.10
C ARG A 176 -34.89 -15.80 -4.56
N GLY A 177 -33.95 -15.03 -5.12
CA GLY A 177 -33.75 -14.73 -6.55
C GLY A 177 -33.33 -13.26 -6.73
N THR A 178 -32.05 -12.87 -6.82
CA THR A 178 -31.03 -13.07 -7.88
C THR A 178 -31.22 -12.14 -9.08
N GLU A 179 -30.16 -11.37 -9.41
CA GLU A 179 -29.82 -10.67 -10.67
C GLU A 179 -30.78 -9.55 -11.12
N GLU A 180 -30.36 -8.34 -11.54
CA GLU A 180 -29.12 -7.84 -12.18
C GLU A 180 -28.70 -6.46 -11.63
#